data_AF-A0AAW0KTW0-F1
#
_entry.id   AF-A0AAW0KTW0-F1
#
_cell.length_a   1.000
_cell.length_b   1.000
_cell.length_c   1.000
_cell.angle_alpha   90.00
_cell.angle_beta   90.00
_cell.angle_gamma   90.00
#
_symmetry.space_group_name_H-M   'P 1'
#
loop_
_entity.id
_entity.type
_entity.pdbx_description
1 polymer ?
#
loop_
_entity_poly.entity_id
_entity_poly.type
_entity_poly.pdbx_seq_one_letter_code
_entity_poly.pdbx_strand_id
1 'polypeptide(L)' 'MGTTDVRVDVKLNKHVWSRGIRSVPRRVRVRVARKRNDEEDAKEEFFSLVTVAEIPPEGLKGLGTKVIEEED' A
#
# COMPACT_ATOMS: atom_id res chain seq x y z
N MET A 1 -9.71 6.51 -3.91
CA MET A 1 -9.97 5.24 -3.20
C MET A 1 -11.30 5.28 -2.47
N GLY A 2 -11.62 6.32 -1.70
CA GLY A 2 -12.99 6.54 -1.21
C GLY A 2 -13.52 5.49 -0.21
N THR A 3 -12.70 4.52 0.19
CA THR A 3 -12.99 3.56 1.26
C THR A 3 -12.58 4.15 2.60
N THR A 4 -13.35 3.87 3.66
CA THR A 4 -13.01 4.26 5.02
C THR A 4 -12.19 3.16 5.72
N ASP A 5 -12.34 1.90 5.31
CA ASP A 5 -11.43 0.80 5.67
C ASP A 5 -10.14 0.82 4.83
N VAL A 6 -8.99 1.00 5.50
CA VAL A 6 -7.65 0.97 4.92
C VAL A 6 -6.78 0.00 5.73
N ARG A 7 -6.43 -1.13 5.11
CA ARG A 7 -5.62 -2.19 5.70
C ARG A 7 -4.17 -2.04 5.24
N VAL A 8 -3.24 -1.96 6.17
CA VAL A 8 -1.80 -1.80 5.91
C VAL A 8 -1.11 -3.15 6.06
N ASP A 9 -0.40 -3.60 5.04
CA ASP A 9 0.35 -4.84 5.09
C ASP A 9 1.53 -4.78 6.07
N VAL A 10 1.81 -5.91 6.71
CA VAL A 10 2.87 -6.03 7.72
C VAL A 10 4.26 -5.70 7.14
N LYS A 11 4.51 -6.02 5.86
CA LYS A 11 5.79 -5.68 5.22
C LYS A 11 5.95 -4.18 5.05
N LEU A 12 4.85 -3.45 4.80
CA LEU A 12 4.87 -1.98 4.74
C LEU A 12 5.17 -1.38 6.10
N ASN A 13 4.54 -1.89 7.15
CA ASN A 13 4.87 -1.48 8.51
C ASN A 13 6.37 -1.70 8.81
N LYS A 14 6.89 -2.90 8.55
CA LYS A 14 8.33 -3.18 8.74
C LYS A 14 9.24 -2.26 7.92
N HIS A 15 8.86 -1.93 6.69
CA HIS A 15 9.64 -1.03 5.83
C HIS A 15 9.69 0.40 6.39
N VAL A 16 8.55 0.92 6.85
CA VAL A 16 8.45 2.27 7.47
C VAL A 16 9.32 2.34 8.72
N TRP A 17 9.30 1.31 9.56
CA TRP A 17 10.05 1.27 10.82
C TRP A 17 11.48 0.72 10.70
N SER A 18 11.93 0.36 9.50
CA SER A 18 13.25 -0.27 9.27
C SER A 18 14.45 0.58 9.72
N ARG A 19 14.27 1.91 9.79
CA ARG A 19 15.29 2.89 10.22
C ARG A 19 15.05 3.42 11.64
N GLY A 20 14.13 2.80 12.38
CA GLY A 20 13.71 3.24 13.71
C GLY A 20 12.78 4.46 13.71
N ILE A 21 12.34 4.87 14.90
CA ILE A 21 11.30 5.90 15.10
C ILE A 21 11.71 7.31 14.66
N ARG A 22 13.01 7.65 14.75
CA ARG A 22 13.49 9.01 14.44
C ARG A 22 13.84 9.23 12.97
N SER A 23 14.06 8.18 12.20
CA SER A 23 14.61 8.28 10.84
C SER A 23 13.73 7.60 9.78
N VAL A 24 12.42 7.87 9.81
CA VAL A 24 11.46 7.30 8.85
C VAL A 24 11.82 7.71 7.40
N PRO A 25 11.69 6.80 6.40
CA PRO A 25 11.92 7.14 5.00
C PRO A 25 11.06 8.32 4.53
N ARG A 26 11.66 9.28 3.82
CA ARG A 26 10.95 10.49 3.33
C ARG A 26 9.93 10.19 2.22
N ARG A 27 10.14 9.13 1.45
CA ARG A 27 9.26 8.70 0.35
C ARG A 27 9.23 7.18 0.33
N VAL A 28 8.03 6.60 0.21
CA VAL A 28 7.81 5.16 0.10
C VAL A 28 6.95 4.92 -1.13
N ARG A 29 7.31 3.91 -1.94
CA ARG A 29 6.48 3.47 -3.06
C ARG A 29 5.51 2.41 -2.53
N VAL A 30 4.22 2.67 -2.66
CA VAL A 30 3.17 1.77 -2.22
C VAL A 30 2.32 1.34 -3.40
N ARG A 31 1.78 0.13 -3.32
CA ARG A 31 0.70 -0.35 -4.18
C ARG A 31 -0.58 -0.33 -3.36
N VAL A 32 -1.64 0.21 -3.94
CA VAL A 32 -2.96 0.28 -3.30
C VAL A 32 -3.92 -0.49 -4.16
N ALA A 33 -4.48 -1.57 -3.61
CA ALA A 33 -5.50 -2.39 -4.25
C ALA A 33 -6.82 -2.18 -3.52
N ARG A 34 -7.90 -1.94 -4.27
CA ARG A 34 -9.26 -1.93 -3.72
C ARG A 34 -9.84 -3.33 -3.87
N LYS A 35 -10.15 -3.99 -2.76
CA LYS A 35 -10.71 -5.35 -2.73
C LYS A 35 -12.10 -5.33 -2.12
N ARG A 36 -12.92 -6.31 -2.48
CA ARG A 36 -14.24 -6.52 -1.87
C ARG A 36 -14.04 -7.17 -0.50
N ASN A 37 -14.86 -6.78 0.46
CA ASN A 37 -14.89 -7.42 1.76
C ASN A 37 -15.87 -8.59 1.74
N ASP A 38 -15.38 -9.80 1.99
CA ASP A 38 -16.19 -11.04 1.99
C ASP A 38 -16.62 -11.45 3.42
N GLU A 39 -16.32 -10.63 4.44
CA GLU A 39 -16.78 -10.87 5.81
C GLU A 39 -18.27 -10.56 5.95
N GLU A 40 -19.04 -11.52 6.50
CA GLU A 40 -20.50 -11.46 6.61
C GLU A 40 -21.02 -10.27 7.45
N ASP A 41 -20.20 -9.77 8.39
CA ASP A 41 -20.52 -8.62 9.28
C ASP A 41 -19.79 -7.32 8.89
N ALA A 42 -19.26 -7.24 7.66
CA ALA A 42 -18.54 -6.07 7.20
C ALA A 42 -19.46 -4.83 7.10
N LYS A 43 -19.09 -3.74 7.80
CA LYS A 43 -19.78 -2.44 7.68
C LYS A 43 -19.58 -1.78 6.31
N GLU A 44 -18.53 -2.18 5.59
CA GLU A 44 -18.13 -1.61 4.30
C GLU A 44 -17.90 -2.72 3.29
N GLU A 45 -18.45 -2.54 2.08
CA GLU A 45 -18.35 -3.50 0.97
C GLU A 45 -16.93 -3.58 0.38
N PHE A 46 -16.12 -2.54 0.52
CA PHE A 46 -14.77 -2.46 -0.05
C PHE A 46 -13.76 -1.98 0.98
N PHE A 47 -12.57 -2.57 0.95
CA PHE A 47 -11.42 -2.09 1.70
C PHE A 47 -10.25 -1.79 0.75
N SER A 48 -9.37 -0.88 1.16
CA SER A 48 -8.12 -0.62 0.46
C SER A 48 -6.98 -1.37 1.15
N LEU A 49 -6.33 -2.29 0.45
CA LEU A 49 -5.11 -2.95 0.91
C LEU A 49 -3.88 -2.18 0.41
N VAL A 50 -3.02 -1.76 1.33
CA VAL A 50 -1.80 -1.01 1.03
C VAL A 50 -0.59 -1.91 1.27
N THR A 51 0.16 -2.19 0.20
CA THR A 51 1.38 -3.02 0.23
C THR A 51 2.60 -2.22 -0.20
N VAL A 52 3.80 -2.70 0.15
CA VAL A 52 5.05 -2.17 -0.38
C VAL A 52 5.14 -2.52 -1.85
N ALA A 53 5.40 -1.51 -2.68
CA ALA A 53 5.77 -1.73 -4.06
C ALA A 53 7.31 -1.78 -4.16
N GLU A 54 7.80 -2.65 -5.03
CA GLU A 54 9.22 -2.71 -5.35
C GLU A 54 9.67 -1.39 -6.00
N ILE A 55 10.80 -0.89 -5.52
CA ILE A 55 11.41 0.32 -6.08
C ILE A 55 12.30 -0.14 -7.23
N PRO A 56 12.09 0.36 -8.46
CA PRO A 56 12.97 0.04 -9.58
C PRO A 56 14.42 0.44 -9.25
N PRO A 57 15.42 -0.26 -9.81
CA PRO A 57 16.84 0.06 -9.59
C PRO A 57 17.20 1.49 -10.00
N GLU A 58 16.42 2.09 -10.90
CA GLU A 58 16.54 3.49 -11.37
C GLU A 58 16.11 4.53 -10.31
N GLY A 59 15.57 4.08 -9.17
CA GLY A 59 15.18 4.93 -8.04
C GLY A 59 13.75 5.46 -8.15
N LEU A 60 13.48 6.58 -7.45
CA LEU A 60 12.12 7.17 -7.31
C LEU A 60 11.92 8.46 -8.14
N LYS A 61 12.93 8.89 -8.91
CA LYS A 61 12.85 10.12 -9.71
C LYS A 61 12.12 9.83 -11.02
N GLY A 62 11.20 10.71 -11.42
CA GLY A 62 10.43 10.58 -12.67
C GLY A 62 9.31 9.52 -12.65
N LEU A 63 9.16 8.74 -11.58
CA LEU A 63 8.06 7.78 -11.46
C LEU A 63 6.74 8.44 -11.05
N GLY A 64 5.81 8.52 -12.00
CA GLY A 64 4.41 8.89 -11.77
C GLY A 64 3.60 7.77 -11.11
N THR A 65 2.33 8.04 -10.82
CA THR A 65 1.35 7.02 -10.42
C THR A 65 0.93 6.23 -11.66
N LYS A 66 0.95 4.90 -11.57
CA LYS A 66 0.52 4.00 -12.64
C LYS A 66 -0.60 3.12 -12.09
N VAL A 67 -1.63 2.89 -12.90
CA VAL A 67 -2.60 1.83 -12.65
C VAL A 67 -1.89 0.53 -12.97
N ILE A 68 -1.99 -0.45 -12.08
CA ILE A 68 -1.37 -1.75 -12.25
C ILE A 68 -2.50 -2.76 -12.37
N GLU A 69 -2.47 -3.57 -13.41
CA GLU A 69 -3.35 -4.71 -13.56
C GLU A 69 -2.88 -5.81 -12.58
N GLU A 70 -3.78 -6.34 -11.77
CA GLU A 70 -3.52 -7.58 -11.04
C GLU A 70 -3.87 -8.71 -12.02
N GLU A 71 -2.89 -9.51 -12.45
CA GLU A 71 -3.19 -10.84 -13.01
C GLU A 71 -3.74 -11.68 -11.84
N ASP A 72 -4.94 -12.23 -12.04
CA ASP A 72 -5.65 -13.07 -11.05
C ASP A 72 -4.81 -14.26 -10.56
#